data_AF-A0A1A9BA57-F1
#
_entry.id   AF-A0A1A9BA57-F1
#
_cell.length_a   1.000
_cell.length_b   1.000
_cell.length_c   1.000
_cell.angle_alpha   90.00
_cell.angle_beta   90.00
_cell.angle_gamma   90.00
#
_symmetry.space_group_name_H-M   'P 1'
#
loop_
_entity.id
_entity.type
_entity.pdbx_description
1 polymer ?
#
loop_
_entity_poly.entity_id
_entity_poly.type
_entity_poly.pdbx_seq_one_letter_code
_entity_poly.pdbx_strand_id
1 'polypeptide(L)'
;MRGTRVALVTVGTLISAYALLRVVTDRDADPLGQLLFLAGLVAAHDAVVLPVAIVLGALVARFSPDRIRGPIRFAGFVTAAVLVVAMPLVLGYGRRPDTPSALPLGYGRGLGIALLVVWSATLAASALRQVSRRRRRTRGQEE
;
A
#
# COMPACT_ATOMS: atom_id res chain seq x y z
N MET A 1 -14.22 -8.59 -15.81
CA MET A 1 -14.27 -7.28 -15.11
C MET A 1 -15.60 -7.03 -14.39
N ARG A 2 -16.78 -7.20 -15.02
CA ARG A 2 -18.09 -7.01 -14.33
C ARG A 2 -18.28 -7.96 -13.14
N GLY A 3 -18.02 -9.27 -13.30
CA GLY A 3 -18.16 -10.24 -12.20
C GLY A 3 -17.28 -9.95 -10.99
N THR A 4 -16.00 -9.61 -11.22
CA THR A 4 -15.07 -9.21 -10.15
C THR A 4 -15.55 -7.97 -9.40
N ARG A 5 -16.05 -6.96 -10.12
CA ARG A 5 -16.56 -5.73 -9.52
C ARG A 5 -17.82 -5.99 -8.69
N VAL A 6 -18.74 -6.80 -9.21
CA VAL A 6 -19.95 -7.21 -8.47
C VAL A 6 -19.54 -7.96 -7.22
N ALA A 7 -18.64 -8.95 -7.31
CA ALA A 7 -18.16 -9.70 -6.17
C ALA A 7 -17.54 -8.79 -5.09
N LEU A 8 -16.65 -7.86 -5.47
CA LEU A 8 -16.03 -6.92 -4.52
C LEU A 8 -17.06 -6.02 -3.83
N VAL A 9 -18.03 -5.50 -4.58
CA VAL A 9 -19.10 -4.67 -4.03
C VAL A 9 -19.97 -5.50 -3.08
N THR A 10 -20.39 -6.69 -3.48
CA THR A 10 -21.23 -7.56 -2.65
C THR A 10 -20.51 -7.93 -1.35
N VAL A 11 -19.25 -8.36 -1.42
CA VAL A 11 -18.46 -8.71 -0.23
C VAL A 11 -18.28 -7.50 0.68
N GLY A 12 -17.90 -6.34 0.13
CA GLY A 12 -17.76 -5.12 0.91
C GLY A 12 -19.05 -4.71 1.62
N THR A 13 -20.17 -4.72 0.89
CA THR A 13 -21.49 -4.40 1.46
C THR A 13 -21.89 -5.39 2.56
N LEU A 14 -21.66 -6.69 2.38
CA LEU A 14 -21.97 -7.70 3.40
C LEU A 14 -21.15 -7.50 4.68
N ILE A 15 -19.85 -7.18 4.55
CA ILE A 15 -18.98 -6.90 5.70
C ILE A 15 -19.47 -5.63 6.43
N SER A 16 -19.77 -4.56 5.71
CA SER A 16 -20.27 -3.32 6.30
C SER A 16 -21.62 -3.51 6.99
N ALA A 17 -22.54 -4.26 6.38
CA ALA A 17 -23.83 -4.58 6.97
C ALA A 17 -23.69 -5.42 8.24
N TYR A 18 -22.81 -6.42 8.23
CA TYR A 18 -22.51 -7.23 9.41
C TYR A 18 -21.92 -6.38 10.56
N ALA A 19 -20.99 -5.48 10.26
CA ALA A 19 -20.40 -4.57 11.25
C ALA A 19 -21.45 -3.63 11.85
N LEU A 20 -22.34 -3.05 11.03
CA LEU A 20 -23.45 -2.21 11.50
C LEU A 20 -24.43 -3.00 12.36
N LEU A 21 -24.79 -4.22 11.93
CA LEU A 21 -25.69 -5.09 12.69
C LEU A 21 -25.11 -5.35 14.08
N ARG A 22 -23.82 -5.69 14.18
CA ARG A 22 -23.11 -5.90 15.45
C ARG A 22 -23.20 -4.71 16.39
N VAL A 23 -22.98 -3.50 15.88
CA VAL A 23 -23.06 -2.26 16.69
C VAL A 23 -24.46 -2.05 17.28
N VAL A 24 -25.51 -2.45 16.56
CA VAL A 24 -26.91 -2.26 17.00
C VAL A 24 -27.41 -3.41 17.90
N THR A 25 -26.96 -4.64 17.65
CA THR A 25 -27.44 -5.82 18.38
C THR A 25 -26.73 -6.07 19.71
N ASP A 26 -25.52 -5.56 19.86
CA ASP A 26 -24.71 -5.77 21.05
C ASP A 26 -25.07 -4.73 22.12
N ARG A 27 -25.57 -5.18 23.28
CA ARG A 27 -26.05 -4.29 24.35
C ARG A 27 -24.94 -3.56 25.09
N ASP A 28 -23.73 -4.12 25.03
CA ASP A 28 -22.53 -3.53 25.64
C ASP A 28 -21.75 -2.65 24.64
N ALA A 29 -22.28 -2.46 23.42
CA ALA A 29 -21.69 -1.55 22.45
C ALA A 29 -21.79 -0.11 22.94
N ASP A 30 -20.70 0.65 22.77
CA ASP A 30 -20.67 2.11 22.87
C ASP A 30 -20.58 2.69 21.44
N PRO A 31 -21.71 2.98 20.79
CA PRO A 31 -21.73 3.40 19.40
C PRO A 31 -21.09 4.78 19.22
N LEU A 32 -21.24 5.65 20.23
CA LEU A 32 -20.69 6.99 20.20
C LEU A 32 -19.17 6.93 20.34
N GLY A 33 -18.65 6.15 21.29
CA GLY A 33 -17.22 5.93 21.45
C GLY A 33 -16.58 5.31 20.21
N GLN A 34 -17.22 4.32 19.59
CA GLN A 34 -16.75 3.75 18.31
C GLN A 34 -16.79 4.76 17.17
N LEU A 35 -17.84 5.56 17.05
CA LEU A 35 -17.94 6.60 16.03
C LEU A 35 -16.84 7.65 16.21
N LEU A 36 -16.62 8.12 17.45
CA LEU A 36 -15.56 9.08 17.78
C LEU A 36 -14.17 8.49 17.53
N PHE A 37 -13.94 7.22 17.88
CA PHE A 37 -12.69 6.52 17.57
C PHE A 37 -12.46 6.43 16.06
N LEU A 38 -13.47 6.01 15.28
CA LEU A 38 -13.37 5.92 13.83
C LEU A 38 -13.15 7.30 13.20
N ALA A 39 -13.90 8.32 13.62
CA ALA A 39 -13.75 9.68 13.13
C ALA A 39 -12.35 10.23 13.47
N GLY A 40 -11.87 10.00 14.70
CA GLY A 40 -10.54 10.37 15.13
C GLY A 40 -9.44 9.66 14.34
N LEU A 41 -9.61 8.35 14.07
CA LEU A 41 -8.68 7.56 13.27
C LEU A 41 -8.63 8.06 11.82
N VAL A 42 -9.78 8.31 11.18
CA VAL A 42 -9.86 8.83 9.82
C VAL A 42 -9.24 10.23 9.76
N ALA A 43 -9.61 11.12 10.68
CA ALA A 43 -9.07 12.47 10.72
C ALA A 43 -7.55 12.48 10.94
N ALA A 44 -7.04 11.68 11.89
CA ALA A 44 -5.61 11.56 12.15
C ALA A 44 -4.86 10.95 10.96
N HIS A 45 -5.44 9.91 10.34
CA HIS A 45 -4.89 9.32 9.12
C HIS A 45 -4.82 10.35 8.00
N ASP A 46 -5.90 11.06 7.71
CA ASP A 46 -5.95 12.02 6.60
C ASP A 46 -5.07 13.24 6.87
N ALA A 47 -4.96 13.70 8.11
CA ALA A 47 -4.05 14.77 8.50
C ALA A 47 -2.57 14.42 8.25
N VAL A 48 -2.20 13.14 8.18
CA VAL A 48 -0.81 12.70 7.99
C VAL A 48 -0.58 12.12 6.59
N VAL A 49 -1.40 11.15 6.19
CA VAL A 49 -1.22 10.38 4.96
C VAL A 49 -1.51 11.24 3.74
N LEU A 50 -2.51 12.13 3.78
CA LEU A 50 -2.82 12.99 2.65
C LEU A 50 -1.68 13.99 2.35
N PRO A 51 -1.15 14.77 3.31
CA PRO A 51 0.00 15.64 3.06
C PRO A 51 1.23 14.88 2.56
N VAL A 52 1.56 13.74 3.18
CA VAL A 52 2.70 12.92 2.77
C VAL A 52 2.52 12.43 1.33
N ALA A 53 1.33 11.93 0.99
CA ALA A 53 1.01 11.47 -0.36
C ALA A 53 1.09 12.61 -1.39
N ILE A 54 0.63 13.81 -1.04
CA ILE A 54 0.73 15.00 -1.91
C ILE A 54 2.19 15.37 -2.14
N VAL A 55 2.99 15.47 -1.08
CA VAL A 55 4.42 15.82 -1.17
C VAL A 55 5.18 14.79 -2.01
N LEU A 56 5.01 13.50 -1.72
CA LEU A 56 5.64 12.43 -2.50
C LEU A 56 5.15 12.42 -3.95
N GLY A 57 3.86 12.61 -4.19
CA GLY A 57 3.28 12.73 -5.52
C GLY A 57 3.86 13.91 -6.31
N ALA A 58 4.04 15.06 -5.66
CA ALA A 58 4.65 16.26 -6.22
C ALA A 58 6.14 16.05 -6.53
N LEU A 59 6.89 15.41 -5.63
CA LEU A 59 8.29 15.04 -5.86
C LEU A 59 8.42 14.09 -7.06
N VAL A 60 7.59 13.04 -7.12
CA VAL A 60 7.58 12.12 -8.27
C VAL A 60 7.23 12.88 -9.55
N ALA A 61 6.25 13.78 -9.53
CA ALA A 61 5.90 14.58 -10.70
C ALA A 61 7.05 15.53 -11.12
N ARG A 62 7.75 16.15 -10.16
CA ARG A 62 8.82 17.10 -10.42
C ARG A 62 10.08 16.43 -10.99
N PHE A 63 10.46 15.27 -10.46
CA PHE A 63 11.75 14.64 -10.77
C PHE A 63 11.67 13.49 -11.78
N SER A 64 10.47 12.95 -12.06
CA SER A 64 10.34 11.79 -12.94
C SER A 64 9.81 12.16 -14.32
N PRO A 65 10.46 11.70 -15.41
CA PRO A 65 9.91 11.76 -16.76
C PRO A 65 8.57 11.02 -16.86
N ASP A 66 7.63 11.54 -17.68
CA ASP A 66 6.28 10.98 -17.85
C ASP A 66 6.25 9.47 -18.12
N ARG A 67 7.27 8.99 -18.83
CA ARG A 67 7.41 7.59 -19.22
C ARG A 67 7.58 6.62 -18.05
N ILE A 68 8.10 7.08 -16.91
CA ILE A 68 8.37 6.26 -15.72
C ILE A 68 7.54 6.65 -14.49
N ARG A 69 6.71 7.70 -14.57
CA ARG A 69 5.84 8.15 -13.47
C ARG A 69 4.90 7.05 -12.96
N GLY A 70 4.24 6.31 -13.86
CA GLY A 70 3.33 5.22 -13.49
C GLY A 70 4.01 4.11 -12.68
N PRO A 71 5.10 3.51 -13.19
CA PRO A 71 5.90 2.53 -12.45
C PRO A 71 6.42 3.04 -11.10
N ILE A 72 6.92 4.28 -11.03
CA ILE A 72 7.42 4.87 -9.77
C ILE A 72 6.30 5.01 -8.74
N ARG A 73 5.10 5.46 -9.15
CA ARG A 73 3.94 5.55 -8.26
C ARG A 73 3.55 4.18 -7.70
N PHE A 74 3.59 3.14 -8.54
CA PHE A 74 3.33 1.76 -8.11
C PHE A 74 4.36 1.26 -7.11
N ALA A 75 5.66 1.41 -7.40
CA ALA A 75 6.72 1.02 -6.48
C ALA A 75 6.67 1.80 -5.16
N GLY A 76 6.34 3.10 -5.21
CA GLY A 76 6.12 3.93 -4.03
C GLY A 76 4.96 3.42 -3.17
N PHE A 77 3.83 3.06 -3.78
CA PHE A 77 2.70 2.47 -3.07
C PHE A 77 3.05 1.14 -2.39
N VAL A 78 3.72 0.24 -3.12
CA VAL A 78 4.17 -1.05 -2.56
C VAL A 78 5.17 -0.82 -1.42
N THR A 79 6.09 0.13 -1.57
CA THR A 79 7.05 0.52 -0.51
C THR A 79 6.31 0.99 0.74
N ALA A 80 5.30 1.85 0.61
CA ALA A 80 4.51 2.33 1.72
C ALA A 80 3.78 1.18 2.44
N ALA A 81 3.15 0.27 1.70
CA ALA A 81 2.47 -0.89 2.27
C ALA A 81 3.44 -1.81 3.04
N VAL A 82 4.62 -2.08 2.47
CA VAL A 82 5.66 -2.87 3.13
C VAL A 82 6.15 -2.18 4.39
N LEU A 83 6.35 -0.86 4.36
CA LEU A 83 6.80 -0.09 5.52
C LEU A 83 5.78 -0.14 6.66
N VAL A 84 4.48 0.02 6.38
CA VAL A 84 3.41 -0.04 7.41
C VAL A 84 3.48 -1.36 8.20
N VAL A 85 3.74 -2.48 7.51
CA VAL A 85 3.83 -3.80 8.14
C VAL A 85 5.18 -4.05 8.80
N ALA A 86 6.28 -3.64 8.14
CA ALA A 86 7.63 -3.96 8.58
C ALA A 86 8.18 -3.02 9.67
N MET A 87 7.73 -1.75 9.71
CA MET A 87 8.26 -0.75 10.65
C MET A 87 8.19 -1.22 12.10
N PRO A 88 7.05 -1.75 12.60
CA PRO A 88 6.96 -2.15 13.98
C PRO A 88 8.01 -3.23 14.35
N LEU A 89 8.25 -4.15 13.42
CA LEU A 89 9.20 -5.25 13.57
C LEU A 89 10.66 -4.75 13.54
N VAL A 90 10.95 -3.78 12.66
CA VAL A 90 12.27 -3.15 12.56
C VAL A 90 12.57 -2.33 13.82
N LEU A 91 11.59 -1.59 14.33
CA LEU A 91 11.70 -0.83 15.59
C LEU A 91 11.77 -1.73 16.83
N GLY A 92 11.51 -3.03 16.68
CA GLY A 92 11.60 -3.98 17.77
C GLY A 92 10.38 -3.97 18.70
N TYR A 93 9.24 -3.43 18.28
CA TYR A 93 8.02 -3.55 19.05
C TYR A 93 7.67 -5.03 19.24
N GLY A 94 7.42 -5.42 20.49
CA GLY A 94 7.19 -6.81 20.87
C GLY A 94 8.46 -7.61 21.21
N ARG A 95 9.67 -7.03 21.10
CA ARG A 95 10.91 -7.67 21.56
C ARG A 95 10.93 -7.65 23.08
N ARG A 96 11.09 -8.82 23.69
CA ARG A 96 11.25 -8.97 25.13
C ARG A 96 12.58 -9.64 25.47
N PRO A 97 13.33 -9.18 26.50
CA PRO A 97 14.66 -9.71 26.83
C PRO A 97 14.63 -11.20 27.21
N ASP A 98 13.54 -11.62 27.85
CA ASP A 98 13.23 -12.96 28.31
C ASP A 98 12.75 -13.91 27.19
N THR A 99 12.38 -13.37 26.02
CA THR A 99 11.93 -14.17 24.87
C THR A 99 12.68 -13.80 23.59
N PRO A 100 13.94 -14.25 23.43
CA PRO A 100 14.77 -13.92 22.26
C PRO A 100 14.16 -14.39 20.93
N SER A 101 13.29 -15.40 20.97
CA SER A 101 12.60 -15.95 19.80
C SER A 101 11.43 -15.10 19.31
N ALA A 102 11.03 -14.04 20.02
CA ALA A 102 9.90 -13.18 19.62
C ALA A 102 10.17 -12.40 18.33
N LEU A 103 11.41 -11.94 18.12
CA LEU A 103 11.86 -11.29 16.88
C LEU A 103 13.25 -11.84 16.47
N PRO A 104 13.30 -13.06 15.93
CA PRO A 104 14.55 -13.78 15.68
C PRO A 104 15.27 -13.31 14.41
N LEU A 105 14.55 -12.62 13.51
CA LEU A 105 15.05 -12.20 12.22
C LEU A 105 15.61 -10.77 12.27
N GLY A 106 16.66 -10.53 11.47
CA GLY A 106 17.15 -9.18 11.18
C GLY A 106 16.18 -8.42 10.26
N TYR A 107 15.04 -7.97 10.80
CA TYR A 107 13.96 -7.32 10.04
C TYR A 107 14.42 -6.11 9.24
N GLY A 108 15.43 -5.36 9.71
CA GLY A 108 16.02 -4.26 8.94
C GLY A 108 16.67 -4.74 7.63
N ARG A 109 17.40 -5.86 7.69
CA ARG A 109 17.99 -6.50 6.50
C ARG A 109 16.91 -7.06 5.58
N GLY A 110 15.89 -7.72 6.15
CA GLY A 110 14.76 -8.25 5.39
C GLY A 110 13.99 -7.16 4.64
N LEU A 111 13.73 -6.03 5.31
CA LEU A 111 13.11 -4.85 4.72
C LEU A 111 13.96 -4.29 3.56
N GLY A 112 15.27 -4.11 3.78
CA GLY A 112 16.18 -3.62 2.73
C GLY A 112 16.15 -4.50 1.48
N ILE A 113 16.18 -5.83 1.66
CA ILE A 113 16.08 -6.79 0.56
C ILE A 113 14.72 -6.68 -0.15
N ALA A 114 13.62 -6.61 0.60
CA ALA A 114 12.29 -6.50 0.02
C ALA A 114 12.14 -5.24 -0.84
N LEU A 115 12.63 -4.10 -0.36
CA LEU A 115 12.61 -2.85 -1.12
C LEU A 115 13.49 -2.94 -2.37
N LEU A 116 14.68 -3.52 -2.26
CA LEU A 116 15.55 -3.78 -3.41
C LEU A 116 14.82 -4.59 -4.49
N VAL A 117 14.17 -5.68 -4.12
CA VAL A 117 13.41 -6.53 -5.04
C VAL A 117 12.28 -5.74 -5.72
N VAL A 118 11.50 -4.97 -4.97
CA VAL A 118 10.39 -4.16 -5.51
C VAL A 118 10.90 -3.15 -6.55
N TRP A 119 11.96 -2.42 -6.23
CA TRP A 119 12.51 -1.39 -7.11
C TRP A 119 13.20 -2.01 -8.33
N SER A 120 13.98 -3.08 -8.16
CA SER A 120 14.61 -3.82 -9.26
C SER A 120 13.57 -4.40 -10.23
N ALA A 121 12.51 -5.03 -9.71
CA ALA A 121 11.42 -5.56 -10.52
C ALA A 121 10.69 -4.46 -11.30
N THR A 122 10.44 -3.32 -10.65
CA THR A 122 9.79 -2.17 -11.29
C THR A 122 10.65 -1.59 -12.41
N LEU A 123 11.95 -1.42 -12.19
CA LEU A 123 12.90 -0.94 -13.19
C LEU A 123 13.00 -1.91 -14.37
N ALA A 124 13.15 -3.21 -14.11
CA ALA A 124 13.21 -4.25 -15.13
C ALA A 124 11.94 -4.27 -15.99
N ALA A 125 10.76 -4.30 -15.35
CA ALA A 125 9.48 -4.28 -16.06
C ALA A 125 9.31 -3.00 -16.90
N SER A 126 9.77 -1.85 -16.38
CA SER A 126 9.74 -0.57 -17.10
C SER A 126 10.65 -0.60 -18.32
N ALA A 127 11.88 -1.10 -18.19
CA ALA A 127 12.82 -1.24 -19.29
C ALA A 127 12.28 -2.16 -20.40
N LEU A 128 11.76 -3.34 -20.03
CA LEU A 128 11.16 -4.30 -20.97
C LEU A 128 9.96 -3.71 -21.74
N ARG A 129 9.10 -2.95 -21.05
CA ARG A 129 7.98 -2.23 -21.68
C ARG A 129 8.45 -1.15 -22.64
N GLN A 130 9.55 -0.46 -22.34
CA GLN A 130 10.10 0.55 -23.25
C GLN A 130 10.72 -0.06 -24.50
N VAL A 131 11.45 -1.17 -24.37
CA VAL A 131 12.07 -1.88 -25.50
C VAL A 131 11.00 -2.45 -26.44
N SER A 132 9.99 -3.13 -25.88
CA SER A 132 8.87 -3.68 -26.66
C SER A 132 8.06 -2.61 -27.41
N ARG A 133 7.83 -1.44 -26.79
CA ARG A 133 7.17 -0.30 -27.47
C ARG A 133 8.00 0.29 -28.60
N ARG A 134 9.33 0.35 -28.46
CA ARG A 134 10.23 0.81 -29.55
C ARG A 134 10.17 -0.14 -30.74
N ARG A 135 10.25 -1.45 -30.51
CA ARG A 135 10.21 -2.48 -31.56
C ARG A 135 8.89 -2.52 -32.35
N ARG A 136 7.76 -2.20 -31.71
CA ARG A 136 6.46 -2.12 -32.40
C ARG A 136 6.33 -0.90 -33.31
N ARG A 137 6.95 0.23 -32.94
CA ARG A 137 6.91 1.45 -33.76
C ARG A 137 7.72 1.33 -35.04
N THR A 138 8.88 0.68 -34.99
CA THR A 138 9.72 0.46 -36.18
C THR A 138 9.04 -0.49 -37.16
N ARG A 139 8.33 -1.52 -36.67
CA ARG A 139 7.65 -2.52 -37.52
C ARG A 139 6.40 -1.99 -38.23
N GLY A 140 5.73 -0.97 -37.67
CA GLY A 140 4.56 -0.35 -38.29
C GLY A 140 4.87 0.80 -39.26
N GLN A 141 6.16 1.10 -39.52
CA GLN A 141 6.58 2.03 -40.57
C GLN A 141 7.07 1.31 -41.84
N GLU A 142 7.15 -0.02 -41.80
CA GLU A 142 7.54 -0.88 -42.95
C GLU A 142 6.31 -1.45 -43.70
N GLU A 143 5.10 -1.20 -43.19
CA GLU A 143 3.80 -1.51 -43.84
C GLU A 143 3.21 -0.23 -44.45
#